data_AF-A0A2P2GTP5-F1
#
_entry.id   AF-A0A2P2GTP5-F1
#
_cell.length_a   1.000
_cell.length_b   1.000
_cell.length_c   1.000
_cell.angle_alpha   90.00
_cell.angle_beta   90.00
_cell.angle_gamma   90.00
#
_symmetry.space_group_name_H-M   'P 1'
#
loop_
_entity.id
_entity.type
_entity.pdbx_description
1 polymer ?
#
loop_
_entity_poly.entity_id
_entity_poly.type
_entity_poly.pdbx_seq_one_letter_code
_entity_poly.pdbx_strand_id
1 'polypeptide(L)'
;MADRITTSQLLNLADRSERGLTTAEASRLRAGIAQLHDERASLRNRLRVQTRRRNIAVSKLSDIHRLATLARERGNATVPTWAVDACLSDASNQEAA
;
A
#
# COMPACT_ATOMS: atom_id res chain seq x y z
N MET A 1 -9.40 7.96 -26.75
CA MET A 1 -9.87 7.25 -25.54
C MET A 1 -10.00 5.78 -25.93
N ALA A 2 -9.16 4.90 -25.40
CA ALA A 2 -9.29 3.47 -25.64
C ALA A 2 -10.38 2.93 -24.71
N ASP A 3 -11.43 2.30 -25.27
CA ASP A 3 -12.45 1.61 -24.48
C ASP A 3 -11.79 0.63 -23.51
N ARG A 4 -12.10 0.77 -22.23
CA ARG A 4 -11.56 -0.09 -21.17
C ARG A 4 -12.17 -1.48 -21.35
N ILE A 5 -11.32 -2.44 -21.71
CA ILE A 5 -11.73 -3.85 -21.85
C ILE A 5 -12.09 -4.39 -20.46
N THR A 6 -13.26 -5.03 -20.36
CA THR A 6 -13.71 -5.63 -19.09
C THR A 6 -13.04 -7.00 -18.85
N THR A 7 -12.99 -7.44 -17.60
CA THR A 7 -12.50 -8.78 -17.24
C THR A 7 -13.27 -9.88 -17.96
N SER A 8 -14.59 -9.74 -18.12
CA SER A 8 -15.41 -10.69 -18.87
C SER A 8 -15.06 -10.76 -20.35
N GLN A 9 -14.73 -9.62 -20.97
CA GLN A 9 -14.26 -9.59 -22.36
C GLN A 9 -12.89 -10.25 -22.52
N LEU A 10 -11.99 -10.12 -21.53
CA LEU A 10 -10.70 -10.82 -21.55
C LEU A 10 -10.84 -12.33 -21.40
N LEU A 11 -11.71 -12.79 -20.51
CA LEU A 11 -11.99 -14.21 -20.35
C LEU A 11 -12.59 -14.79 -21.63
N ASN A 12 -13.58 -14.11 -22.22
CA ASN A 12 -14.17 -14.53 -23.50
C ASN A 12 -13.17 -14.54 -24.68
N LEU A 13 -12.13 -13.70 -24.64
CA LEU A 13 -11.05 -13.72 -25.63
C LEU A 13 -10.04 -14.84 -25.34
N ALA A 14 -9.77 -15.13 -24.07
CA ALA A 14 -8.92 -16.25 -23.65
C ALA A 14 -9.57 -17.60 -24.00
N ASP A 15 -10.85 -17.80 -23.71
CA ASP A 15 -11.59 -19.01 -24.06
C ASP A 15 -11.63 -19.23 -25.58
N ARG A 16 -11.76 -18.15 -26.35
CA ARG A 16 -11.70 -18.22 -27.82
C ARG A 16 -10.30 -18.44 -28.37
N SER A 17 -9.26 -18.18 -27.59
CA SER A 17 -7.87 -18.45 -28.01
C SER A 17 -7.62 -19.93 -28.29
N GLU A 18 -8.34 -20.82 -27.62
CA GLU A 18 -8.30 -22.27 -27.86
C GLU A 18 -8.83 -22.65 -29.25
N ARG A 19 -9.69 -21.81 -29.84
CA ARG A 19 -10.29 -22.01 -31.16
C ARG A 19 -9.65 -21.13 -32.25
N GLY A 20 -8.66 -20.32 -31.88
CA GLY A 20 -7.99 -19.36 -32.75
C GLY A 20 -8.56 -17.94 -32.62
N LEU A 21 -7.65 -16.96 -32.49
CA LEU A 21 -7.99 -15.53 -32.44
C LEU A 21 -7.56 -14.85 -33.74
N THR A 22 -8.33 -13.84 -34.14
CA THR A 22 -7.84 -12.88 -35.14
C THR A 22 -6.69 -12.03 -34.56
N THR A 23 -5.84 -11.46 -35.42
CA THR A 23 -4.75 -10.55 -35.00
C THR A 23 -5.25 -9.36 -34.19
N ALA A 24 -6.43 -8.81 -34.53
CA ALA A 24 -7.05 -7.72 -33.80
C ALA A 24 -7.55 -8.13 -32.40
N GLU A 25 -8.08 -9.34 -32.27
CA GLU A 25 -8.51 -9.90 -30.98
C GLU A 25 -7.31 -10.26 -30.08
N ALA A 26 -6.26 -10.84 -30.66
CA ALA A 26 -5.02 -11.11 -29.95
C ALA A 26 -4.35 -9.82 -29.45
N SER A 27 -4.36 -8.76 -30.25
CA SER A 27 -3.88 -7.43 -29.83
C SER A 27 -4.68 -6.87 -28.66
N ARG A 28 -6.02 -6.96 -28.72
CA ARG A 28 -6.92 -6.54 -27.63
C ARG A 28 -6.70 -7.34 -26.35
N LEU A 29 -6.52 -8.65 -26.46
CA LEU A 29 -6.22 -9.53 -25.33
C LEU A 29 -4.90 -9.14 -24.65
N ARG A 30 -3.83 -8.93 -25.42
CA ARG A 30 -2.53 -8.47 -24.88
C ARG A 30 -2.63 -7.10 -24.21
N ALA A 31 -3.33 -6.17 -24.83
CA ALA A 31 -3.52 -4.82 -24.29
C ALA A 31 -4.28 -4.85 -22.95
N GLY A 32 -5.36 -5.64 -22.85
CA GLY A 32 -6.10 -5.76 -21.59
C GLY A 32 -5.34 -6.52 -20.50
N ILE A 33 -4.51 -7.51 -20.85
CA ILE A 33 -3.60 -8.17 -19.89
C ILE A 33 -2.59 -7.16 -19.33
N ALA A 34 -1.98 -6.34 -20.20
CA ALA A 34 -1.04 -5.30 -19.77
C ALA A 34 -1.72 -4.28 -18.82
N GLN A 35 -2.93 -3.82 -19.17
CA GLN A 35 -3.71 -2.92 -18.31
C GLN A 35 -4.02 -3.54 -16.94
N LEU A 36 -4.45 -4.82 -16.89
CA LEU A 36 -4.69 -5.50 -15.61
C LEU A 36 -3.42 -5.65 -14.77
N HIS A 37 -2.28 -5.88 -15.42
CA HIS A 37 -1.00 -5.97 -14.72
C HIS A 37 -0.62 -4.63 -14.10
N ASP A 38 -0.78 -3.52 -14.83
CA ASP A 38 -0.48 -2.17 -14.35
C ASP A 38 -1.44 -1.75 -13.23
N GLU A 39 -2.73 -2.06 -13.35
CA GLU A 39 -3.71 -1.82 -12.28
C GLU A 39 -3.35 -2.60 -11.00
N ARG A 40 -2.97 -3.87 -11.12
CA ARG A 40 -2.52 -4.68 -9.98
C ARG A 40 -1.23 -4.14 -9.37
N ALA A 41 -0.28 -3.71 -10.20
CA ALA A 41 0.97 -3.10 -9.72
C ALA A 41 0.69 -1.83 -8.93
N SER A 42 -0.21 -0.98 -9.42
CA SER A 42 -0.67 0.25 -8.75
C SER A 42 -1.35 -0.05 -7.42
N LEU A 43 -2.31 -0.98 -7.39
CA LEU A 43 -2.99 -1.40 -6.16
C LEU A 43 -2.02 -1.98 -5.13
N ARG A 44 -1.08 -2.83 -5.57
CA ARG A 44 -0.04 -3.38 -4.69
C ARG A 44 0.84 -2.28 -4.12
N ASN A 45 1.22 -1.28 -4.91
CA ASN A 45 2.00 -0.14 -4.44
C ASN A 45 1.22 0.67 -3.39
N ARG A 46 -0.06 0.95 -3.66
CA ARG A 46 -0.94 1.65 -2.72
C ARG A 46 -1.08 0.90 -1.40
N LEU A 47 -1.28 -0.41 -1.44
CA LEU A 47 -1.35 -1.26 -0.25
C LEU A 47 -0.04 -1.24 0.52
N ARG A 48 1.12 -1.35 -0.16
CA ARG A 48 2.44 -1.26 0.48
C ARG A 48 2.63 0.07 1.21
N VAL A 49 2.26 1.19 0.58
CA VAL A 49 2.35 2.52 1.20
C VAL A 49 1.43 2.62 2.42
N GLN A 50 0.19 2.12 2.33
CA GLN A 50 -0.73 2.12 3.47
C GLN A 50 -0.23 1.24 4.63
N THR A 51 0.28 0.04 4.33
CA THR A 51 0.87 -0.84 5.34
C THR A 51 2.09 -0.20 5.98
N ARG A 52 2.98 0.44 5.20
CA ARG A 52 4.14 1.17 5.75
C ARG A 52 3.69 2.27 6.70
N ARG A 53 2.72 3.10 6.30
CA ARG A 53 2.15 4.17 7.15
C ARG A 53 1.55 3.62 8.44
N ARG A 54 0.82 2.50 8.35
CA ARG A 54 0.25 1.83 9.52
C ARG A 54 1.34 1.35 10.47
N ASN A 55 2.38 0.69 9.95
CA ASN A 55 3.46 0.18 10.78
C ASN A 55 4.22 1.32 11.48
N ILE A 56 4.46 2.44 10.79
CA ILE A 56 5.06 3.64 11.38
C ILE A 56 4.18 4.18 12.50
N ALA A 57 2.87 4.30 12.29
CA ALA A 57 1.94 4.75 13.33
C ALA A 57 1.90 3.81 14.55
N VAL A 58 1.91 2.50 14.32
CA VAL A 58 1.96 1.50 15.41
C VAL A 58 3.28 1.61 16.19
N SER A 59 4.41 1.79 15.51
CA SER A 59 5.70 2.02 16.17
C SER A 59 5.67 3.27 17.05
N LYS A 60 5.16 4.39 16.52
CA LYS A 60 5.02 5.66 17.26
C LYS A 60 4.20 5.49 18.53
N LEU A 61 3.07 4.77 18.45
CA LEU A 61 2.22 4.50 19.61
C LEU A 61 2.94 3.61 20.65
N SER A 62 3.71 2.63 20.18
CA SER A 62 4.53 1.77 21.06
C SER A 62 5.58 2.57 21.83
N ASP A 63 6.28 3.49 21.16
CA ASP A 63 7.30 4.33 21.79
C ASP A 63 6.71 5.26 22.85
N ILE A 64 5.57 5.90 22.55
CA ILE A 64 4.83 6.73 23.51
C ILE A 64 4.36 5.88 24.69
N HIS A 65 3.85 4.68 24.44
CA HIS A 65 3.40 3.77 25.49
C HIS A 65 4.57 3.37 26.41
N ARG A 66 5.73 3.03 25.84
CA ARG A 66 6.95 2.73 26.60
C ARG A 66 7.38 3.91 27.46
N LEU A 67 7.33 5.12 26.90
CA LEU A 67 7.69 6.35 27.62
C LEU A 67 6.73 6.63 28.79
N ALA A 68 5.42 6.43 28.58
CA ALA A 68 4.41 6.55 29.63
C ALA A 68 4.60 5.50 30.74
N THR A 69 4.94 4.25 30.39
CA THR A 69 5.23 3.19 31.37
C THR A 69 6.45 3.54 32.22
N LEU A 70 7.54 3.97 31.59
CA LEU A 70 8.75 4.40 32.30
C LEU A 70 8.51 5.62 33.20
N ALA A 71 7.66 6.55 32.79
CA ALA A 71 7.28 7.70 33.61
C ALA A 71 6.50 7.25 34.86
N ARG A 72 5.55 6.32 34.72
CA ARG A 72 4.79 5.76 35.85
C ARG A 72 5.67 5.00 36.83
N GLU A 73 6.60 4.18 36.34
CA GLU A 73 7.55 3.44 37.19
C GLU A 73 8.43 4.38 38.03
N ARG A 74 8.69 5.59 37.53
CA ARG A 74 9.42 6.64 38.25
C ARG A 74 8.54 7.49 39.17
N GLY A 75 7.25 7.18 39.28
CA GLY A 75 6.30 7.93 40.10
C GLY A 75 5.79 9.22 39.46
N ASN A 76 6.08 9.46 38.17
CA ASN A 76 5.58 10.64 37.47
C ASN A 76 4.15 10.38 36.97
N ALA A 77 3.21 11.20 37.42
CA ALA A 77 1.81 11.12 36.98
C ALA A 77 1.58 11.63 35.55
N THR A 78 2.53 12.43 35.03
CA THR A 78 2.42 13.08 33.73
C THR A 78 3.70 12.90 32.92
N VAL A 79 3.52 12.82 31.60
CA VAL A 79 4.60 12.80 30.62
C VAL A 79 4.64 14.19 29.97
N PRO A 80 5.81 14.86 29.93
CA PRO A 80 5.90 16.15 29.28
C PRO A 80 5.76 16.03 27.76
N THR A 81 5.08 17.00 27.14
CA THR A 81 4.76 16.99 25.71
C THR A 81 5.99 16.99 24.81
N TRP A 82 7.08 17.68 25.21
CA TRP A 82 8.34 17.68 24.45
C TRP A 82 8.93 16.26 24.28
N ALA A 83 8.71 15.36 25.25
CA ALA A 83 9.20 14.00 25.18
C ALA A 83 8.35 13.14 24.23
N VAL A 84 7.06 13.43 24.14
CA VAL A 84 6.16 12.86 23.12
C VAL A 84 6.55 13.36 21.73
N ASP A 85 6.81 14.66 21.59
CA ASP A 85 7.24 15.27 20.33
C ASP A 85 8.57 14.70 19.84
N ALA A 86 9.51 14.40 20.76
CA ALA A 86 10.77 13.73 20.43
C ALA A 86 10.54 12.32 19.83
N CYS A 87 9.66 11.50 20.43
CA CYS A 87 9.29 10.18 19.89
C CYS A 87 8.62 10.28 18.51
N LEU A 88 7.86 11.36 18.25
CA LEU A 88 7.24 11.59 16.95
C LEU A 88 8.25 12.09 15.90
N SER A 89 9.30 12.80 16.33
CA SER A 89 10.31 13.43 15.47
C SER A 89 11.40 12.47 14.98
N ASP A 90 11.91 11.58 15.84
CA ASP A 90 12.95 10.60 15.45
C ASP A 90 12.47 9.64 14.35
N ALA A 91 11.18 9.28 14.37
CA ALA A 91 10.55 8.48 13.33
C ALA A 91 10.35 9.25 12.00
N SER A 92 10.34 10.58 12.03
CA SER A 92 10.20 11.42 10.82
C SER A 92 11.48 11.43 10.00
N ASN A 93 12.65 11.34 10.65
CA ASN A 93 13.94 11.15 9.97
C ASN A 93 14.06 9.78 9.29
N GLN A 94 13.33 8.75 9.75
CA GLN A 94 13.24 7.44 9.09
C GLN A 94 12.27 7.40 7.89
N GLU A 95 11.42 8.41 7.71
CA GLU A 95 10.59 8.56 6.50
C GLU A 95 11.34 9.26 5.35
N ALA A 96 12.38 10.04 5.67
CA ALA A 96 13.19 10.81 4.72
C ALA A 96 14.45 10.08 4.19
N ALA A 97 14.82 8.95 4.81
CA ALA A 97 15.91 8.05 4.40
C ALA A 97 15.37 6.84 3.61
#